data_AF-A0A2T5MAJ6-F1
#
_entry.id   AF-A0A2T5MAJ6-F1
#
_cell.length_a   1.000
_cell.length_b   1.000
_cell.length_c   1.000
_cell.angle_alpha   90.00
_cell.angle_beta   90.00
_cell.angle_gamma   90.00
#
_symmetry.space_group_name_H-M   'P 1'
#
loop_
_entity.id
_entity.type
_entity.pdbx_description
1 polymer ?
#
loop_
_entity_poly.entity_id
_entity_poly.type
_entity_poly.pdbx_seq_one_letter_code
_entity_poly.pdbx_strand_id
1 'polypeptide(L)'
;MTQSNQAVVNPRVPIWRSILQNDTKSWVLFEHGTCVILMEPESDLAAQASEILSTWGPVCAGTPAGDFNVIDLAEPCTGWVVTGHHPDVLNYVSPQDVTESSILSDMQIGLLGRGYRDEDANSLNVVHVEDNRVKN
;
A
#
# COMPACT_ATOMS: atom_id res chain seq x y z
N MET A 1 -5.15 -36.72 10.56
CA MET A 1 -4.46 -36.02 9.45
C MET A 1 -4.51 -34.55 9.79
N THR A 2 -3.40 -34.00 10.26
CA THR A 2 -3.29 -32.61 10.69
C THR A 2 -3.15 -31.76 9.44
N GLN A 3 -4.20 -31.04 9.05
CA GLN A 3 -4.06 -29.99 8.05
C GLN A 3 -3.22 -28.88 8.68
N SER A 4 -2.05 -28.66 8.08
CA SER A 4 -1.15 -27.56 8.36
C SER A 4 -1.91 -26.24 8.20
N ASN A 5 -1.95 -25.45 9.26
CA ASN A 5 -2.53 -24.11 9.29
C ASN A 5 -1.62 -23.18 8.48
N GLN A 6 -1.74 -23.19 7.15
CA GLN A 6 -1.13 -22.13 6.34
C GLN A 6 -1.91 -20.85 6.61
N ALA A 7 -1.25 -19.86 7.19
CA ALA A 7 -1.80 -18.50 7.25
C ALA A 7 -2.17 -18.10 5.82
N VAL A 8 -3.44 -17.72 5.63
CA VAL A 8 -3.90 -17.19 4.34
C VAL A 8 -3.13 -15.89 4.12
N VAL A 9 -2.13 -15.94 3.25
CA VAL A 9 -1.35 -14.75 2.87
C VAL A 9 -2.32 -13.78 2.21
N ASN A 10 -2.31 -12.53 2.66
CA ASN A 10 -3.16 -11.50 2.06
C ASN A 10 -2.88 -11.43 0.54
N PRO A 11 -3.91 -11.46 -0.32
CA PRO A 11 -3.73 -11.55 -1.78
C PRO A 11 -2.99 -10.34 -2.38
N ARG A 12 -2.88 -9.22 -1.65
CA ARG A 12 -2.11 -8.04 -2.08
C ARG A 12 -0.61 -8.17 -1.82
N VAL A 13 -0.15 -9.11 -1.00
CA VAL A 13 1.28 -9.34 -0.76
C VAL A 13 2.04 -9.71 -2.04
N PRO A 14 1.62 -10.71 -2.85
CA PRO A 14 2.32 -11.02 -4.10
C PRO A 14 2.27 -9.87 -5.12
N ILE A 15 1.20 -9.07 -5.12
CA ILE A 15 1.09 -7.87 -5.95
C ILE A 15 2.16 -6.86 -5.54
N TRP A 16 2.28 -6.54 -4.26
CA TRP A 16 3.30 -5.62 -3.75
C TRP A 16 4.73 -6.11 -3.99
N ARG A 17 5.01 -7.41 -3.85
CA ARG A 17 6.32 -7.96 -4.21
C ARG A 17 6.66 -7.74 -5.69
N SER A 18 5.67 -7.84 -6.58
CA SER A 18 5.86 -7.60 -8.01
C SER A 18 5.97 -6.12 -8.35
N ILE A 19 5.16 -5.25 -7.74
CA ILE A 19 5.26 -3.77 -7.88
C ILE A 19 6.65 -3.31 -7.46
N LEU A 20 7.13 -3.80 -6.32
CA LEU A 20 8.45 -3.47 -5.78
C LEU A 20 9.58 -4.25 -6.47
N GLN A 21 9.28 -5.10 -7.46
CA GLN A 21 10.27 -5.85 -8.24
C GLN A 21 11.28 -6.64 -7.39
N ASN A 22 10.85 -7.17 -6.24
CA ASN A 22 11.72 -7.81 -5.24
C ASN A 22 12.87 -6.92 -4.72
N ASP A 23 12.62 -5.62 -4.54
CA ASP A 23 13.51 -4.72 -3.82
C ASP A 23 13.92 -5.31 -2.46
N THR A 24 15.14 -5.00 -2.03
CA THR A 24 15.69 -5.45 -0.74
C THR A 24 15.18 -4.64 0.45
N LYS A 25 14.38 -3.58 0.21
CA LYS A 25 13.77 -2.78 1.27
C LYS A 25 12.72 -3.57 2.04
N SER A 26 12.62 -3.28 3.34
CA SER A 26 11.53 -3.79 4.17
C SER A 26 10.29 -2.92 3.95
N TRP A 27 9.11 -3.51 4.04
CA TRP A 27 7.84 -2.79 3.85
C TRP A 27 6.73 -3.40 4.68
N VAL A 28 5.72 -2.59 4.96
CA VAL A 28 4.54 -2.98 5.74
C VAL A 28 3.29 -2.67 4.92
N LEU A 29 2.35 -3.60 4.92
CA LEU A 29 1.09 -3.47 4.21
C LEU A 29 -0.07 -3.41 5.19
N PHE A 30 -0.96 -2.47 4.93
CA PHE A 30 -2.18 -2.22 5.67
C PHE A 30 -3.41 -2.75 4.93
N GLU A 31 -4.50 -2.90 5.67
CA GLU A 31 -5.71 -3.60 5.29
C GLU A 31 -6.31 -3.14 3.95
N HIS A 32 -6.31 -1.84 3.66
CA HIS A 32 -6.89 -1.23 2.46
C HIS A 32 -5.89 -1.09 1.31
N GLY A 33 -4.70 -1.67 1.46
CA GLY A 33 -3.72 -1.77 0.39
C GLY A 33 -2.65 -0.69 0.41
N THR A 34 -2.58 0.13 1.48
CA THR A 34 -1.44 1.04 1.68
C THR A 34 -0.19 0.24 2.01
N CYS A 35 0.88 0.50 1.27
CA CYS A 35 2.22 0.00 1.54
C CYS A 35 3.11 1.15 2.00
N VAL A 36 3.80 0.94 3.11
CA VAL A 36 4.84 1.83 3.61
C VAL A 36 6.19 1.16 3.41
N ILE A 37 7.03 1.76 2.56
CA ILE A 37 8.41 1.31 2.34
C ILE A 37 9.30 1.92 3.44
N LEU A 38 10.11 1.10 4.09
CA LEU A 38 10.98 1.52 5.18
C LEU A 38 12.40 1.68 4.66
N MET A 39 12.78 2.94 4.39
CA MET A 39 14.11 3.30 3.87
C MET A 39 15.22 3.06 4.92
N GLU A 40 14.89 3.31 6.19
CA GLU A 40 15.78 3.09 7.34
C GLU A 40 15.03 2.23 8.36
N PRO A 41 14.99 0.90 8.17
CA PRO A 41 14.12 0.02 8.97
C PRO A 41 14.59 -0.08 10.41
N GLU A 42 13.71 0.31 11.34
CA GLU A 42 13.94 0.23 12.79
C GLU A 42 13.68 -1.17 13.35
N SER A 43 13.79 -1.36 14.67
CA SER A 43 13.58 -2.66 15.30
C SER A 43 12.17 -3.20 15.08
N ASP A 44 11.15 -2.35 15.27
CA ASP A 44 9.73 -2.68 15.08
C ASP A 44 9.20 -2.00 13.81
N LEU A 45 9.17 -2.77 12.73
CA LEU A 45 8.76 -2.30 11.40
C LEU A 45 7.28 -1.88 11.37
N ALA A 46 6.42 -2.61 12.08
CA ALA A 46 4.98 -2.33 12.11
C ALA A 46 4.69 -1.03 12.87
N ALA A 47 5.36 -0.82 14.00
CA ALA A 47 5.27 0.43 14.74
C ALA A 47 5.77 1.62 13.92
N GLN A 48 6.96 1.49 13.30
CA GLN A 48 7.55 2.52 12.45
C GLN A 48 6.62 2.89 11.27
N ALA A 49 6.10 1.89 10.56
CA ALA A 49 5.17 2.11 9.46
C ALA A 49 3.87 2.77 9.91
N SER A 50 3.37 2.41 11.10
CA SER A 50 2.15 3.01 11.66
C SER A 50 2.35 4.47 12.04
N GLU A 51 3.53 4.83 12.56
CA GLU A 51 3.88 6.23 12.84
C GLU A 51 3.93 7.07 11.56
N ILE A 52 4.63 6.56 10.54
CA ILE A 52 4.69 7.20 9.22
C ILE A 52 3.28 7.37 8.66
N LEU A 53 2.49 6.30 8.66
CA LEU A 53 1.16 6.32 8.05
C LEU A 53 0.19 7.21 8.81
N SER A 54 0.20 7.23 10.14
CA SER A 54 -0.65 8.13 10.93
C SER A 54 -0.33 9.61 10.69
N THR A 55 0.91 9.92 10.32
CA THR A 55 1.36 11.29 10.02
C THR A 55 1.04 11.70 8.58
N TRP A 56 1.29 10.81 7.62
CA TRP A 56 1.28 11.16 6.19
C TRP A 56 0.11 10.57 5.39
N GLY A 57 -0.62 9.63 5.97
CA GLY A 57 -1.77 8.98 5.38
C GLY A 57 -3.06 9.82 5.39
N PRO A 58 -3.39 10.59 6.45
CA PRO A 58 -4.65 11.32 6.51
C PRO A 58 -4.80 12.34 5.37
N VAL A 59 -5.99 12.39 4.78
CA VAL A 59 -6.29 13.29 3.66
C VAL A 59 -6.89 14.60 4.17
N CYS A 60 -6.11 15.68 4.04
CA CYS A 60 -6.56 17.04 4.34
C CYS A 60 -6.81 17.81 3.04
N ALA A 61 -8.08 17.99 2.65
CA ALA A 61 -8.46 18.70 1.44
C ALA A 61 -7.91 20.14 1.41
N GLY A 62 -7.37 20.58 0.27
CA GLY A 62 -6.76 21.90 0.12
C GLY A 62 -5.34 22.01 0.67
N THR A 63 -4.71 20.88 1.02
CA THR A 63 -3.30 20.80 1.44
C THR A 63 -2.55 19.79 0.57
N PRO A 64 -1.21 19.78 0.57
CA PRO A 64 -0.42 18.78 -0.16
C PRO A 64 -0.78 17.32 0.20
N ALA A 65 -1.28 17.07 1.41
CA ALA A 65 -1.71 15.73 1.83
C ALA A 65 -2.90 15.17 1.01
N GLY A 66 -3.68 16.07 0.39
CA GLY A 66 -4.80 15.72 -0.50
C GLY A 66 -4.42 15.54 -1.97
N ASP A 67 -3.19 15.87 -2.36
CA ASP A 67 -2.67 15.68 -3.72
C ASP A 67 -2.34 14.21 -3.96
N PHE A 68 -2.36 13.81 -5.24
CA PHE A 68 -2.00 12.46 -5.67
C PHE A 68 -1.49 12.42 -7.10
N ASN A 69 -0.75 11.35 -7.42
CA ASN A 69 -0.51 10.92 -8.80
C ASN A 69 -0.97 9.47 -8.97
N VAL A 70 -1.34 9.13 -10.19
CA VAL A 70 -1.70 7.76 -10.59
C VAL A 70 -0.62 7.21 -11.50
N ILE A 71 -0.22 5.97 -11.24
CA ILE A 71 0.72 5.20 -12.05
C ILE A 71 -0.02 3.95 -12.51
N ASP A 72 -0.25 3.83 -13.81
CA ASP A 72 -0.77 2.60 -14.42
C ASP A 72 0.27 1.47 -14.31
N LEU A 73 -0.18 0.32 -13.81
CA LEU A 73 0.63 -0.88 -13.78
C LEU A 73 0.39 -1.71 -15.04
N ALA A 74 1.50 -2.16 -15.64
CA ALA A 74 1.48 -3.06 -16.78
C ALA A 74 1.61 -4.52 -16.33
N GLU A 75 1.20 -5.43 -17.22
CA GLU A 75 1.35 -6.89 -17.02
C GLU A 75 2.74 -7.27 -16.47
N PRO A 76 2.81 -8.20 -15.49
CA PRO A 76 1.73 -9.07 -15.01
C PRO A 76 0.87 -8.48 -13.88
N CYS A 77 1.22 -7.30 -13.36
CA CYS A 77 0.43 -6.63 -12.32
C CYS A 77 -0.45 -5.58 -12.98
N THR A 78 -1.73 -5.87 -13.14
CA THR A 78 -2.71 -4.87 -13.60
C THR A 78 -3.17 -3.99 -12.43
N GLY A 79 -3.80 -2.86 -12.73
CA GLY A 79 -4.29 -1.90 -11.72
C GLY A 79 -3.44 -0.65 -11.65
N TRP A 80 -3.49 0.02 -10.50
CA TRP A 80 -2.86 1.33 -10.33
C TRP A 80 -2.15 1.46 -9.00
N VAL A 81 -1.04 2.21 -9.01
CA VAL A 81 -0.44 2.77 -7.79
C VAL A 81 -0.84 4.22 -7.67
N VAL A 82 -1.39 4.59 -6.52
CA VAL A 82 -1.66 5.97 -6.15
C VAL A 82 -0.59 6.42 -5.17
N THR A 83 0.08 7.50 -5.52
CA THR A 83 1.11 8.14 -4.70
C THR A 83 0.56 9.44 -4.10
N GLY A 84 1.11 9.87 -2.98
CA GLY A 84 0.76 11.13 -2.33
C GLY A 84 1.99 12.00 -2.05
N HIS A 85 1.90 12.80 -1.00
CA HIS A 85 2.97 13.71 -0.60
C HIS A 85 4.23 13.00 -0.08
N HIS A 86 4.07 11.89 0.65
CA HIS A 86 5.20 11.11 1.16
C HIS A 86 5.62 10.07 0.10
N PRO A 87 6.87 10.05 -0.37
CA PRO A 87 7.30 9.20 -1.49
C PRO A 87 7.24 7.70 -1.17
N ASP A 88 7.38 7.34 0.10
CA ASP A 88 7.42 5.94 0.55
C ASP A 88 6.06 5.41 1.04
N VAL A 89 4.98 6.19 0.88
CA VAL A 89 3.61 5.76 1.18
C VAL A 89 2.84 5.64 -0.13
N LEU A 90 2.52 4.41 -0.50
CA LEU A 90 1.93 4.06 -1.79
C LEU A 90 0.63 3.28 -1.57
N ASN A 91 -0.38 3.46 -2.42
CA ASN A 91 -1.62 2.69 -2.33
C ASN A 91 -1.89 1.93 -3.63
N TYR A 92 -2.22 0.64 -3.53
CA TYR A 92 -2.63 -0.14 -4.70
C TYR A 92 -4.15 -0.07 -4.87
N VAL A 93 -4.62 0.12 -6.10
CA VAL A 93 -6.04 0.06 -6.47
C VAL A 93 -6.24 -1.08 -7.46
N SER A 94 -7.12 -2.03 -7.12
CA SER A 94 -7.42 -3.17 -7.98
C SER A 94 -8.36 -2.77 -9.11
N PRO A 95 -8.20 -3.33 -10.32
CA PRO A 95 -9.22 -3.26 -11.38
C PRO A 95 -10.59 -3.79 -10.94
N GLN A 96 -10.65 -4.64 -9.91
CA GLN A 96 -11.91 -5.16 -9.37
C GLN A 96 -12.59 -4.20 -8.39
N ASP A 97 -11.84 -3.27 -7.80
CA ASP A 97 -12.39 -2.25 -6.88
C ASP A 97 -13.16 -1.17 -7.65
N VAL A 98 -13.07 -1.20 -8.99
CA VAL A 98 -13.68 -0.25 -9.90
C VAL A 98 -14.71 -0.97 -10.79
N THR A 99 -15.97 -0.59 -10.65
CA THR A 99 -17.09 -1.29 -11.31
C THR A 99 -17.00 -1.25 -12.84
N GLU A 100 -17.28 -2.39 -13.47
CA GLU A 100 -17.30 -2.58 -14.93
C GLU A 100 -18.37 -1.71 -15.61
N SER A 101 -18.04 -0.49 -16.04
CA SER A 101 -18.86 0.22 -17.04
C SER A 101 -18.19 1.47 -17.65
N SER A 102 -17.06 1.96 -17.16
CA SER A 102 -16.45 3.18 -17.68
C SER A 102 -14.93 3.13 -17.60
N ILE A 103 -14.26 3.60 -18.66
CA ILE A 103 -12.86 4.06 -18.58
C ILE A 103 -12.80 5.05 -17.42
N LEU A 104 -12.16 4.67 -16.32
CA LEU A 104 -11.96 5.60 -15.22
C LEU A 104 -10.87 6.59 -15.58
N SER A 105 -11.12 7.84 -15.24
CA SER A 105 -10.09 8.86 -15.28
C SER A 105 -9.11 8.66 -14.12
N ASP A 106 -7.86 9.08 -14.31
CA ASP A 106 -6.84 9.16 -13.25
C ASP A 106 -7.36 9.87 -12.00
N MET A 107 -8.24 10.87 -12.19
CA MET A 107 -8.92 11.54 -11.09
C MET A 107 -9.71 10.56 -10.23
N GLN A 108 -10.55 9.71 -10.82
CA GLN A 108 -11.39 8.77 -10.06
C GLN A 108 -10.54 7.71 -9.35
N ILE A 109 -9.51 7.20 -10.02
CA ILE A 109 -8.57 6.22 -9.45
C ILE A 109 -7.81 6.84 -8.27
N GLY A 110 -7.29 8.05 -8.45
CA GLY A 110 -6.56 8.77 -7.41
C GLY A 110 -7.44 9.12 -6.20
N LEU A 111 -8.69 9.51 -6.43
CA LEU A 111 -9.68 9.73 -5.37
C LEU A 111 -9.97 8.45 -4.56
N LEU A 112 -10.04 7.29 -5.23
CA LEU A 112 -10.26 6.01 -4.57
C LEU A 112 -9.03 5.59 -3.76
N GLY A 113 -7.85 5.58 -4.39
CA GLY A 113 -6.60 5.17 -3.76
C GLY A 113 -6.21 6.07 -2.58
N ARG A 114 -6.42 7.38 -2.67
CA ARG A 114 -6.18 8.27 -1.51
C ARG A 114 -7.19 8.02 -0.38
N GLY A 115 -8.41 7.60 -0.71
CA GLY A 115 -9.44 7.26 0.28
C GLY A 115 -9.06 6.02 1.08
N TYR A 116 -8.57 4.97 0.41
CA TYR A 116 -8.02 3.78 1.08
C TYR A 116 -6.83 4.10 1.97
N ARG A 117 -5.95 4.99 1.52
CA ARG A 117 -4.84 5.48 2.36
C ARG A 117 -5.32 6.22 3.61
N ASP A 118 -6.37 7.03 3.50
CA ASP A 118 -7.00 7.70 4.65
C ASP A 118 -7.63 6.68 5.62
N GLU A 119 -8.31 5.66 5.11
CA GLU A 119 -8.88 4.57 5.91
C GLU A 119 -7.78 3.81 6.68
N ASP A 120 -6.69 3.42 6.01
CA ASP A 120 -5.54 2.77 6.65
C ASP A 120 -4.84 3.68 7.67
N ALA A 121 -4.80 5.00 7.44
CA ALA A 121 -4.21 5.95 8.38
C ALA A 121 -5.01 6.12 9.67
N ASN A 122 -6.33 5.91 9.61
CA ASN A 122 -7.21 5.95 10.77
C ASN A 122 -7.25 4.60 11.51
N SER A 123 -7.19 3.47 10.78
CA SER A 123 -7.28 2.13 11.37
C SER A 123 -5.94 1.58 11.86
N LEU A 124 -4.86 1.87 11.12
CA LEU A 124 -3.50 1.34 11.32
C LEU A 124 -3.44 -0.19 11.39
N ASN A 125 -4.37 -0.87 10.71
CA ASN A 125 -4.46 -2.33 10.69
C ASN A 125 -3.39 -2.94 9.77
N VAL A 126 -2.28 -3.38 10.34
CA VAL A 126 -1.21 -4.09 9.63
C VAL A 126 -1.65 -5.51 9.28
N VAL A 127 -1.58 -5.87 7.99
CA VAL A 127 -1.91 -7.21 7.48
C VAL A 127 -0.71 -7.99 7.00
N HIS A 128 0.43 -7.34 6.77
CA HIS A 128 1.69 -8.00 6.41
C HIS A 128 2.91 -7.13 6.74
N VAL A 129 3.99 -7.78 7.18
CA VAL A 129 5.31 -7.17 7.38
C VAL A 129 6.32 -7.98 6.57
N GLU A 130 6.95 -7.35 5.59
CA GLU A 130 8.09 -7.92 4.87
C GLU A 130 9.38 -7.38 5.49
N ASP A 131 10.03 -8.21 6.29
CA ASP A 131 11.34 -7.90 6.88
C ASP A 131 12.46 -8.46 6.00
N ASN A 132 13.08 -7.57 5.23
CA ASN A 132 14.18 -7.88 4.31
C ASN A 132 15.54 -7.46 4.88
N ARG A 133 15.63 -7.09 6.17
CA ARG A 133 16.92 -6.82 6.81
C ARG A 133 17.81 -8.06 6.72
N VAL A 134 19.07 -7.88 6.34
CA VAL A 134 20.04 -8.98 6.31
C VAL A 134 20.17 -9.53 7.72
N LYS A 135 19.78 -10.79 7.91
CA LYS A 135 20.02 -11.50 9.16
C LYS A 135 21.48 -11.96 9.16
N ASN A 136 22.31 -11.28 9.95
CA ASN A 136 23.64 -11.75 10.30
C ASN A 136 23.55 -12.92 11.29
#